data_AF-A0A9W8RXZ5-F1
#
_entry.id   AF-A0A9W8RXZ5-F1
#
_cell.length_a   1.000
_cell.length_b   1.000
_cell.length_c   1.000
_cell.angle_alpha   90.00
_cell.angle_beta   90.00
_cell.angle_gamma   90.00
#
_symmetry.space_group_name_H-M   'P 1'
#
loop_
_entity.id
_entity.type
_entity.pdbx_description
1 polymer ?
#
loop_
_entity_poly.entity_id
_entity_poly.type
_entity_poly.pdbx_seq_one_letter_code
_entity_poly.pdbx_strand_id
1 'polypeptide(L)'
;MFQDLGSMLQDVEIEKRRGYAYNVETILRGCHDPHFRLNHKHLATFLTVPKVTLKRGGKLSCSQPRDIQKLQDTQNDASPFTELYDRLENVWRFARYYMQRLIRIKVEDDVTSNKAKEKKDYSHPEEIKCLERDGNACAITRLPNPEVCHIYPFAFNNRENTVDLFKATKTLLGEKFYNHYRQYFADPSQPTATNRIWNMICLNPQLHSWWCKGYFAFKCMGIQPMPGSLNDEVTVIVQFRWMPGISRKLDDPIRLYGAPNDFDTLIKEVNEFHDLIDSKSEHLEDLRATGMQLPTSGYYLFFIMNMDDSLKFKDMIDLQWACIKLIALSGGLDSPALYLDDEQDEYLTDQLPILPVEEVESIQAQQ
;
A
#
# COMPACT_ATOMS: atom_id res chain seq x y z
N MET A 1 21.20 19.40 -5.51
CA MET A 1 20.50 20.00 -6.67
C MET A 1 19.31 19.08 -6.96
N PHE A 2 18.21 19.27 -6.24
CA PHE A 2 17.05 18.38 -6.28
C PHE A 2 16.09 18.89 -7.34
N GLN A 3 15.95 18.14 -8.43
CA GLN A 3 14.94 18.44 -9.42
C GLN A 3 13.56 18.28 -8.81
N ASP A 4 12.81 19.37 -8.99
CA ASP A 4 11.43 19.57 -8.62
C ASP A 4 10.56 18.44 -9.18
N LEU A 5 9.90 17.68 -8.30
CA LEU A 5 8.98 16.60 -8.65
C LEU A 5 7.55 17.13 -8.64
N GLY A 6 7.32 18.14 -9.48
CA GLY A 6 5.99 18.69 -9.80
C GLY A 6 5.30 17.78 -10.82
N SER A 7 4.78 16.65 -10.35
CA SER A 7 3.71 15.82 -10.91
C SER A 7 3.92 14.39 -10.41
N MET A 8 2.86 13.74 -9.92
CA MET A 8 2.94 12.36 -9.45
C MET A 8 3.45 11.39 -10.53
N LEU A 9 3.34 11.77 -11.80
CA LEU A 9 3.90 11.13 -13.00
C LEU A 9 3.97 12.21 -14.12
N GLN A 10 5.01 12.25 -14.94
CA GLN A 10 5.04 13.10 -16.15
C GLN A 10 3.94 12.64 -17.13
N ASP A 11 3.34 13.55 -17.92
CA ASP A 11 2.25 13.23 -18.88
C ASP A 11 2.59 12.04 -19.80
N VAL A 12 3.83 11.97 -20.26
CA VAL A 12 4.33 10.86 -21.10
C VAL A 12 4.31 9.51 -20.37
N GLU A 13 4.54 9.50 -19.06
CA GLU A 13 4.47 8.29 -18.23
C GLU A 13 3.02 7.90 -17.93
N ILE A 14 2.15 8.89 -17.72
CA ILE A 14 0.72 8.70 -17.52
C ILE A 14 0.10 7.98 -18.73
N GLU A 15 0.37 8.46 -19.94
CA GLU A 15 -0.15 7.83 -21.17
C GLU A 15 0.40 6.41 -21.39
N LYS A 16 1.66 6.16 -21.02
CA LYS A 16 2.22 4.79 -21.07
C LYS A 16 1.47 3.86 -20.13
N ARG A 17 1.11 4.32 -18.93
CA ARG A 17 0.33 3.54 -17.95
C ARG A 17 -1.10 3.31 -18.42
N ARG A 18 -1.75 4.29 -19.06
CA ARG A 18 -3.04 4.10 -19.75
C ARG A 18 -2.96 2.98 -20.78
N GLY A 19 -1.90 2.97 -21.61
CA GLY A 19 -1.66 1.92 -22.60
C GLY A 19 -1.48 0.53 -21.99
N TYR A 20 -0.77 0.41 -20.86
CA TYR A 20 -0.67 -0.87 -20.14
C TYR A 20 -2.02 -1.34 -19.60
N ALA A 21 -2.80 -0.44 -19.00
CA ALA A 21 -4.14 -0.75 -18.50
C ALA A 21 -5.05 -1.28 -19.63
N TYR A 22 -5.05 -0.60 -20.78
CA TYR A 22 -5.83 -1.02 -21.94
C TYR A 22 -5.46 -2.41 -22.47
N ASN A 23 -4.15 -2.69 -22.55
CA ASN A 23 -3.68 -4.00 -23.00
C ASN A 23 -4.14 -5.11 -22.05
N VAL A 24 -4.06 -4.88 -20.73
CA VAL A 24 -4.54 -5.84 -19.74
C VAL A 24 -6.06 -6.03 -19.84
N GLU A 25 -6.85 -4.95 -19.95
CA GLU A 25 -8.30 -5.05 -20.14
C GLU A 25 -8.67 -5.87 -21.38
N THR A 26 -8.02 -5.58 -22.52
CA THR A 26 -8.26 -6.27 -23.79
C THR A 26 -8.01 -7.77 -23.67
N ILE A 27 -6.97 -8.16 -22.94
CA ILE A 27 -6.57 -9.56 -22.78
C ILE A 27 -7.49 -10.29 -21.81
N LEU A 28 -7.86 -9.66 -20.70
CA LEU A 28 -8.84 -10.22 -19.78
C LEU A 28 -10.21 -10.35 -20.45
N ARG A 29 -10.58 -9.45 -21.37
CA ARG A 29 -11.78 -9.65 -22.21
C ARG A 29 -11.68 -10.86 -23.14
N GLY A 30 -10.51 -11.06 -23.75
CA GLY A 30 -10.30 -12.15 -24.69
C GLY A 30 -10.25 -13.53 -24.02
N CYS A 31 -9.86 -13.60 -22.74
CA CYS A 31 -9.46 -14.86 -22.12
C CYS A 31 -10.06 -15.15 -20.74
N HIS A 32 -10.75 -14.20 -20.12
CA HIS A 32 -11.36 -14.36 -18.79
C HIS A 32 -12.87 -14.11 -18.83
N ASP A 33 -13.28 -12.88 -19.17
CA ASP A 33 -14.70 -12.50 -19.30
C ASP A 33 -14.86 -11.48 -20.44
N PRO A 34 -15.61 -11.79 -21.52
CA PRO A 34 -15.85 -10.86 -22.64
C PRO A 34 -16.40 -9.49 -22.23
N HIS A 35 -17.09 -9.41 -21.10
CA HIS A 35 -17.66 -8.18 -20.57
C HIS A 35 -16.75 -7.47 -19.55
N PHE A 36 -15.58 -8.03 -19.26
CA PHE A 36 -14.64 -7.50 -18.29
C PHE A 36 -14.31 -6.03 -18.57
N ARG A 37 -14.33 -5.25 -17.49
CA ARG A 37 -13.91 -3.85 -17.45
C ARG A 37 -12.99 -3.65 -16.27
N LEU A 38 -11.95 -2.85 -16.47
CA LEU A 38 -11.22 -2.33 -15.32
C LEU A 38 -12.16 -1.46 -14.49
N ASN A 39 -11.84 -1.34 -13.20
CA ASN A 39 -12.51 -0.47 -12.24
C ASN A 39 -11.49 0.50 -11.63
N HIS A 40 -11.90 1.29 -10.64
CA HIS A 40 -11.01 2.27 -10.01
C HIS A 40 -9.86 1.63 -9.21
N LYS A 41 -10.06 0.45 -8.62
CA LYS A 41 -9.01 -0.32 -7.94
C LYS A 41 -7.90 -0.71 -8.91
N HIS A 42 -8.28 -1.23 -10.07
CA HIS A 42 -7.35 -1.60 -11.12
C HIS A 42 -6.55 -0.41 -11.64
N LEU A 43 -7.23 0.71 -11.91
CA LEU A 43 -6.57 1.92 -12.38
C LEU A 43 -5.54 2.45 -11.37
N ALA A 44 -5.90 2.50 -10.09
CA ALA A 44 -4.98 2.90 -9.02
C ALA A 44 -3.73 2.01 -8.97
N THR A 45 -3.90 0.70 -9.17
CA THR A 45 -2.77 -0.24 -9.31
C THR A 45 -1.85 0.16 -10.46
N PHE A 46 -2.39 0.41 -11.66
CA PHE A 46 -1.59 0.83 -12.82
C PHE A 46 -0.87 2.17 -12.61
N LEU A 47 -1.39 3.07 -11.78
CA LEU A 47 -0.75 4.36 -11.45
C LEU A 47 0.29 4.28 -10.33
N THR A 48 0.28 3.20 -9.54
CA THR A 48 1.09 3.08 -8.33
C THR A 48 2.26 2.12 -8.47
N VAL A 49 2.08 0.97 -9.14
CA VAL A 49 3.14 -0.05 -9.22
C VAL A 49 4.39 0.44 -9.98
N PRO A 50 5.56 -0.13 -9.68
CA PRO A 50 6.79 0.12 -10.43
C PRO A 50 6.60 -0.13 -11.93
N LYS A 51 7.18 0.72 -12.77
CA LYS A 51 7.04 0.60 -14.23
C LYS A 51 7.52 -0.75 -14.77
N VAL A 52 8.54 -1.33 -14.14
CA VAL A 52 9.07 -2.66 -14.49
C VAL A 52 8.00 -3.76 -14.36
N THR A 53 7.03 -3.60 -13.47
CA THR A 53 5.91 -4.52 -13.27
C THR A 53 4.96 -4.55 -14.47
N LEU A 54 4.84 -3.43 -15.19
CA LEU A 54 3.93 -3.25 -16.33
C LEU A 54 4.58 -3.58 -17.67
N LYS A 55 5.91 -3.40 -17.78
CA LYS A 55 6.68 -3.71 -18.98
C LYS A 55 6.68 -5.21 -19.29
N ARG A 56 6.98 -5.58 -20.54
CA ARG A 56 7.13 -6.98 -20.99
C ARG A 56 7.98 -7.81 -20.01
N GLY A 57 7.44 -8.95 -19.59
CA GLY A 57 8.05 -9.85 -18.59
C GLY A 57 7.79 -9.45 -17.12
N GLY A 58 7.17 -8.30 -16.88
CA GLY A 58 6.71 -7.86 -15.56
C GLY A 58 5.43 -8.58 -15.10
N LYS A 59 5.14 -8.56 -13.81
CA LYS A 59 4.04 -9.34 -13.18
C LYS A 59 2.64 -8.97 -13.66
N LEU A 60 2.43 -7.74 -14.12
CA LEU A 60 1.17 -7.27 -14.72
C LEU A 60 1.29 -7.11 -16.23
N SER A 61 2.34 -7.65 -16.85
CA SER A 61 2.47 -7.70 -18.30
C SER A 61 1.90 -9.02 -18.81
N CYS A 62 1.17 -8.94 -19.91
CA CYS A 62 0.61 -10.08 -20.63
C CYS A 62 1.61 -10.93 -21.44
N SER A 63 2.90 -10.63 -21.33
CA SER A 63 3.97 -11.30 -22.07
C SER A 63 4.98 -11.93 -21.11
N GLN A 64 4.54 -12.55 -20.01
CA GLN A 64 5.45 -13.41 -19.27
C GLN A 64 5.82 -14.59 -20.19
N PRO A 65 7.11 -14.98 -20.26
CA PRO A 65 7.55 -16.12 -21.04
C PRO A 65 6.77 -17.42 -20.72
N ARG A 66 6.30 -17.56 -19.47
CA ARG A 66 5.47 -18.69 -19.04
C ARG A 66 4.05 -18.68 -19.60
N ASP A 67 3.48 -17.50 -19.87
CA ASP A 67 2.11 -17.37 -20.38
C ASP A 67 2.02 -17.84 -21.85
N ILE A 68 3.06 -17.54 -22.65
CA ILE A 68 3.16 -17.98 -24.05
C ILE A 68 3.41 -19.49 -24.16
N GLN A 69 4.18 -20.06 -23.23
CA GLN A 69 4.47 -21.49 -23.19
C GLN A 69 3.25 -22.31 -22.70
N LYS A 70 2.56 -21.85 -21.64
CA LYS A 70 1.36 -22.53 -21.09
C LYS A 70 0.13 -22.47 -22.01
N LEU A 71 0.04 -21.44 -22.87
CA LEU A 71 -0.97 -21.37 -23.94
C LEU A 71 -0.92 -22.56 -24.91
N GLN A 72 0.20 -23.28 -24.97
CA GLN A 72 0.40 -24.41 -25.88
C GLN A 72 0.15 -25.78 -25.22
N ASP A 73 0.18 -25.87 -23.87
CA ASP A 73 0.40 -27.15 -23.18
C ASP A 73 -0.66 -27.62 -22.16
N THR A 74 -1.70 -26.85 -21.80
CA THR A 74 -2.57 -27.27 -20.67
C THR A 74 -4.07 -27.21 -20.92
N GLN A 75 -4.72 -28.37 -20.77
CA GLN A 75 -6.16 -28.59 -20.73
C GLN A 75 -6.76 -28.58 -19.30
N ASN A 76 -5.97 -28.44 -18.21
CA ASN A 76 -6.47 -28.69 -16.85
C ASN A 76 -5.77 -27.93 -15.70
N ASP A 77 -5.06 -26.83 -15.95
CA ASP A 77 -4.45 -26.02 -14.89
C ASP A 77 -4.94 -24.57 -15.03
N ALA A 78 -5.21 -23.89 -13.91
CA ALA A 78 -5.80 -22.55 -13.89
C ALA A 78 -5.15 -21.64 -14.95
N SER A 79 -5.99 -21.15 -15.86
CA SER A 79 -5.55 -20.41 -17.05
C SER A 79 -4.57 -19.28 -16.67
N PRO A 80 -3.45 -19.06 -17.39
CA PRO A 80 -2.51 -17.96 -17.13
C PRO A 80 -3.18 -16.57 -16.98
N PHE A 81 -4.38 -16.43 -17.54
CA PHE A 81 -5.21 -15.22 -17.46
C PHE A 81 -5.95 -15.07 -16.13
N THR A 82 -6.35 -16.17 -15.48
CA THR A 82 -6.82 -16.17 -14.09
C THR A 82 -5.70 -15.67 -13.17
N GLU A 83 -4.46 -16.14 -13.40
CA GLU A 83 -3.30 -15.68 -12.62
C GLU A 83 -3.03 -14.17 -12.81
N LEU A 84 -3.27 -13.60 -14.00
CA LEU A 84 -3.13 -12.16 -14.24
C LEU A 84 -4.20 -11.36 -13.49
N TYR A 85 -5.45 -11.79 -13.53
CA TYR A 85 -6.56 -11.17 -12.80
C TYR A 85 -6.30 -11.23 -11.29
N ASP A 86 -5.91 -12.39 -10.76
CA ASP A 86 -5.59 -12.56 -9.35
C ASP A 86 -4.45 -11.65 -8.91
N ARG A 87 -3.39 -11.53 -9.72
CA ARG A 87 -2.28 -10.59 -9.43
C ARG A 87 -2.74 -9.14 -9.41
N LEU A 88 -3.72 -8.76 -10.24
CA LEU A 88 -4.25 -7.41 -10.30
C LEU A 88 -5.13 -7.10 -9.07
N GLU A 89 -6.01 -8.02 -8.69
CA GLU A 89 -6.89 -7.92 -7.52
C GLU A 89 -6.11 -7.97 -6.21
N ASN A 90 -5.16 -8.91 -6.08
CA ASN A 90 -4.41 -9.12 -4.83
C ASN A 90 -3.56 -7.92 -4.41
N VAL A 91 -3.13 -7.07 -5.36
CA VAL A 91 -2.40 -5.83 -5.01
C VAL A 91 -3.29 -4.87 -4.25
N TRP A 92 -4.54 -4.67 -4.68
CA TRP A 92 -5.47 -3.81 -3.98
C TRP A 92 -5.93 -4.45 -2.66
N ARG A 93 -6.23 -5.76 -2.66
CA ARG A 93 -6.59 -6.50 -1.44
C ARG A 93 -5.52 -6.39 -0.36
N PHE A 94 -4.24 -6.55 -0.72
CA PHE A 94 -3.13 -6.37 0.21
C PHE A 94 -3.09 -4.95 0.79
N ALA A 95 -3.21 -3.91 -0.05
CA ALA A 95 -3.22 -2.52 0.41
C ALA A 95 -4.42 -2.20 1.32
N ARG A 96 -5.62 -2.72 0.99
CA ARG A 96 -6.82 -2.60 1.82
C ARG A 96 -6.61 -3.24 3.18
N TYR A 97 -6.15 -4.49 3.19
CA TYR A 97 -5.88 -5.24 4.42
C TYR A 97 -4.83 -4.53 5.28
N TYR A 98 -3.80 -3.95 4.66
CA TYR A 98 -2.79 -3.11 5.32
C TYR A 98 -3.41 -1.90 6.03
N MET A 99 -4.25 -1.14 5.33
CA MET A 99 -4.91 0.04 5.93
C MET A 99 -5.90 -0.35 7.04
N GLN A 100 -6.73 -1.37 6.82
CA GLN A 100 -7.68 -1.89 7.82
C GLN A 100 -7.01 -2.19 9.16
N ARG A 101 -5.85 -2.84 9.11
CA ARG A 101 -5.10 -3.20 10.32
C ARG A 101 -4.50 -2.00 11.03
N LEU A 102 -3.98 -1.00 10.29
CA LEU A 102 -3.50 0.25 10.89
C LEU A 102 -4.62 0.99 11.62
N ILE A 103 -5.81 1.07 11.01
CA ILE A 103 -6.99 1.70 11.62
C ILE A 103 -7.41 0.93 12.87
N ARG A 104 -7.51 -0.40 12.77
CA ARG A 104 -7.95 -1.25 13.89
C ARG A 104 -7.02 -1.14 15.09
N ILE A 105 -5.71 -1.23 14.88
CA ILE A 105 -4.71 -1.09 15.95
C ILE A 105 -4.87 0.28 16.63
N LYS A 106 -5.01 1.36 15.85
CA LYS A 106 -5.21 2.69 16.43
C LYS A 106 -6.50 2.79 17.26
N VAL A 107 -7.59 2.18 16.82
CA VAL A 107 -8.84 2.13 17.60
C VAL A 107 -8.66 1.34 18.90
N GLU A 108 -7.97 0.20 18.85
CA GLU A 108 -7.67 -0.63 20.03
C GLU A 108 -6.75 0.12 21.02
N ASP A 109 -5.74 0.85 20.52
CA ASP A 109 -4.84 1.68 21.31
C ASP A 109 -5.57 2.88 21.95
N ASP A 110 -6.48 3.53 21.24
CA ASP A 110 -7.29 4.63 21.78
C ASP A 110 -8.27 4.14 22.87
N VAL A 111 -8.83 2.94 22.72
CA VAL A 111 -9.70 2.34 23.74
C VAL A 111 -8.89 1.92 24.97
N THR A 112 -7.71 1.32 24.77
CA THR A 112 -6.86 0.85 25.88
C THR A 112 -6.20 2.02 26.61
N SER A 113 -5.71 3.05 25.93
CA SER A 113 -5.14 4.25 26.55
C SER A 113 -6.17 5.00 27.43
N ASN A 114 -7.45 5.03 27.01
CA ASN A 114 -8.53 5.56 27.83
C ASN A 114 -8.77 4.74 29.11
N LYS A 115 -8.50 3.43 29.09
CA LYS A 115 -8.56 2.54 30.27
C LYS A 115 -7.27 2.54 31.10
N ALA A 116 -6.12 2.79 30.48
CA ALA A 116 -4.77 2.63 31.05
C ALA A 116 -4.24 3.87 31.78
N LYS A 117 -5.04 4.94 31.95
CA LYS A 117 -4.70 6.09 32.81
C LYS A 117 -4.39 5.72 34.27
N GLU A 118 -4.48 4.45 34.66
CA GLU A 118 -4.14 3.93 35.99
C GLU A 118 -2.88 3.03 36.08
N LYS A 119 -2.12 2.75 35.00
CA LYS A 119 -0.84 2.00 35.13
C LYS A 119 0.28 2.50 34.20
N LYS A 120 1.30 3.11 34.81
CA LYS A 120 2.68 3.29 34.31
C LYS A 120 3.45 1.96 34.50
N ASP A 121 4.52 1.57 33.81
CA ASP A 121 5.43 2.18 32.83
C ASP A 121 6.36 1.03 32.38
N TYR A 122 6.29 0.59 31.13
CA TYR A 122 7.35 -0.20 30.49
C TYR A 122 7.28 0.07 28.99
N SER A 123 7.82 1.21 28.57
CA SER A 123 8.09 1.43 27.14
C SER A 123 9.15 0.43 26.67
N HIS A 124 8.91 -0.19 25.51
CA HIS A 124 9.81 -1.20 24.96
C HIS A 124 11.15 -0.55 24.57
N PRO A 125 12.32 -1.20 24.73
CA PRO A 125 13.63 -0.58 24.44
C PRO A 125 13.75 0.06 23.05
N GLU A 126 13.09 -0.51 22.05
CA GLU A 126 13.05 0.04 20.68
C GLU A 126 12.19 1.29 20.54
N GLU A 127 11.11 1.42 21.33
CA GLU A 127 10.28 2.64 21.37
C GLU A 127 11.05 3.79 22.01
N ILE A 128 11.81 3.52 23.08
CA ILE A 128 12.70 4.51 23.71
C ILE A 128 13.71 5.02 22.69
N LYS A 129 14.36 4.14 21.92
CA LYS A 129 15.27 4.56 20.85
C LYS A 129 14.58 5.39 19.77
N CYS A 130 13.34 5.05 19.40
CA CYS A 130 12.55 5.82 18.45
C CYS A 130 12.26 7.24 18.98
N LEU A 131 11.85 7.35 20.24
CA LEU A 131 11.63 8.62 20.92
C LEU A 131 12.91 9.46 20.94
N GLU A 132 14.04 8.87 21.32
CA GLU A 132 15.34 9.55 21.33
C GLU A 132 15.73 10.05 19.95
N ARG A 133 15.62 9.20 18.92
CA ARG A 133 15.89 9.54 17.51
C ARG A 133 15.05 10.73 17.03
N ASP A 134 13.78 10.77 17.40
CA ASP A 134 12.84 11.79 16.94
C ASP A 134 12.79 13.02 17.87
N GLY A 135 13.66 13.07 18.88
CA GLY A 135 13.80 14.20 19.80
C GLY A 135 12.70 14.30 20.85
N ASN A 136 12.11 13.18 21.25
CA ASN A 136 10.99 13.06 22.19
C ASN A 136 9.77 13.91 21.79
N ALA A 137 9.59 14.10 20.48
CA ALA A 137 8.58 14.97 19.91
C ALA A 137 7.98 14.38 18.63
N CYS A 138 6.82 14.87 18.23
CA CYS A 138 6.23 14.53 16.94
C CYS A 138 7.18 14.94 15.80
N ALA A 139 7.51 14.01 14.92
CA ALA A 139 8.41 14.24 13.79
C ALA A 139 7.95 15.41 12.88
N ILE A 140 6.63 15.59 12.74
CA ILE A 140 6.05 16.64 11.91
C ILE A 140 5.95 17.97 12.65
N THR A 141 5.24 17.99 13.78
CA THR A 141 4.86 19.25 14.46
C THR A 141 5.87 19.72 15.50
N ARG A 142 6.82 18.85 15.87
CA ARG A 142 7.79 19.05 16.97
C ARG A 142 7.14 19.28 18.33
N LEU A 143 5.84 19.01 18.46
CA LEU A 143 5.13 19.07 19.73
C LEU A 143 5.52 17.87 20.63
N PRO A 144 5.56 18.07 21.96
CA PRO A 144 5.88 17.02 22.92
C PRO A 144 4.76 15.97 23.01
N ASN A 145 5.04 14.88 23.74
CA ASN A 145 4.13 13.75 23.98
C ASN A 145 3.66 13.04 22.69
N PRO A 146 4.59 12.59 21.82
CA PRO A 146 4.21 11.80 20.66
C PRO A 146 3.82 10.37 21.07
N GLU A 147 3.10 9.71 20.17
CA GLU A 147 2.95 8.26 20.11
C GLU A 147 4.06 7.68 19.24
N VAL A 148 4.59 6.52 19.63
CA VAL A 148 5.49 5.73 18.77
C VAL A 148 4.63 4.87 17.85
N CYS A 149 4.61 5.21 16.57
CA CYS A 149 3.74 4.61 15.57
C CYS A 149 4.52 3.62 14.72
N HIS A 150 4.07 2.36 14.64
CA HIS A 150 4.66 1.39 13.71
C HIS A 150 4.27 1.71 12.27
N ILE A 151 5.24 1.65 11.34
CA ILE A 151 4.99 1.81 9.91
C ILE A 151 4.33 0.54 9.36
N TYR A 152 4.92 -0.62 9.62
CA TYR A 152 4.34 -1.93 9.34
C TYR A 152 3.76 -2.53 10.62
N PRO A 153 2.44 -2.72 10.71
CA PRO A 153 1.82 -3.15 11.95
C PRO A 153 2.15 -4.59 12.33
N PHE A 154 2.45 -4.81 13.61
CA PHE A 154 2.80 -6.12 14.18
C PHE A 154 1.75 -7.21 13.90
N ALA A 155 0.47 -6.86 13.89
CA ALA A 155 -0.64 -7.80 13.67
C ALA A 155 -0.59 -8.53 12.32
N PHE A 156 0.23 -8.05 11.37
CA PHE A 156 0.47 -8.76 10.12
C PHE A 156 1.23 -10.07 10.31
N ASN A 157 2.11 -10.16 11.30
CA ASN A 157 3.05 -11.28 11.43
C ASN A 157 2.39 -12.60 11.89
N ASN A 158 1.11 -12.58 12.29
CA ASN A 158 0.50 -13.63 13.10
C ASN A 158 -0.58 -14.48 12.40
N ARG A 159 -0.73 -14.44 11.06
CA ARG A 159 -1.81 -15.18 10.36
C ARG A 159 -1.38 -15.77 9.01
N GLU A 160 -1.85 -16.98 8.71
CA GLU A 160 -1.61 -17.70 7.45
C GLU A 160 -2.05 -16.89 6.23
N ASN A 161 -3.24 -16.26 6.28
CA ASN A 161 -3.75 -15.43 5.18
C ASN A 161 -2.86 -14.22 4.85
N THR A 162 -2.06 -13.74 5.82
CA THR A 162 -1.12 -12.65 5.56
C THR A 162 0.00 -13.09 4.61
N VAL A 163 0.42 -14.36 4.66
CA VAL A 163 1.53 -14.87 3.83
C VAL A 163 1.16 -14.80 2.35
N ASP A 164 -0.07 -15.19 2.02
CA ASP A 164 -0.54 -15.18 0.64
C ASP A 164 -0.78 -13.76 0.13
N LEU A 165 -1.43 -12.91 0.92
CA LEU A 165 -1.57 -11.49 0.59
C LEU A 165 -0.20 -10.79 0.45
N PHE A 166 0.78 -11.16 1.28
CA PHE A 166 2.12 -10.59 1.21
C PHE A 166 2.83 -10.88 -0.12
N LYS A 167 2.46 -11.95 -0.85
CA LYS A 167 2.98 -12.21 -2.21
C LYS A 167 2.66 -11.06 -3.17
N ALA A 168 1.60 -10.29 -2.93
CA ALA A 168 1.26 -9.12 -3.73
C ALA A 168 2.36 -8.02 -3.69
N THR A 169 3.20 -7.99 -2.64
CA THR A 169 4.34 -7.07 -2.56
C THR A 169 5.37 -7.31 -3.67
N LYS A 170 5.43 -8.50 -4.28
CA LYS A 170 6.23 -8.73 -5.49
C LYS A 170 5.82 -7.82 -6.64
N THR A 171 4.52 -7.59 -6.78
CA THR A 171 3.94 -6.74 -7.81
C THR A 171 4.03 -5.26 -7.42
N LEU A 172 3.79 -4.96 -6.14
CA LEU A 172 3.73 -3.61 -5.60
C LEU A 172 5.11 -2.95 -5.39
N LEU A 173 6.11 -3.71 -4.96
CA LEU A 173 7.45 -3.21 -4.57
C LEU A 173 8.61 -3.96 -5.24
N GLY A 174 8.33 -5.13 -5.83
CA GLY A 174 9.31 -5.94 -6.55
C GLY A 174 9.79 -7.16 -5.79
N GLU A 175 10.45 -8.08 -6.51
CA GLU A 175 10.88 -9.37 -5.94
C GLU A 175 11.96 -9.23 -4.86
N LYS A 176 12.83 -8.23 -4.97
CA LYS A 176 13.89 -7.98 -3.97
C LYS A 176 13.29 -7.69 -2.59
N PHE A 177 12.29 -6.81 -2.54
CA PHE A 177 11.58 -6.48 -1.31
C PHE A 177 10.93 -7.73 -0.71
N TYR A 178 10.09 -8.43 -1.50
CA TYR A 178 9.41 -9.63 -1.04
C TYR A 178 10.38 -10.67 -0.48
N ASN A 179 11.46 -10.97 -1.22
CA ASN A 179 12.41 -12.00 -0.80
C ASN A 179 13.17 -11.63 0.47
N HIS A 180 13.45 -10.34 0.67
CA HIS A 180 14.11 -9.85 1.88
C HIS A 180 13.18 -9.95 3.10
N TYR A 181 11.91 -9.55 2.95
CA TYR A 181 11.00 -9.38 4.09
C TYR A 181 10.06 -10.55 4.39
N ARG A 182 9.89 -11.50 3.46
CA ARG A 182 8.97 -12.64 3.65
C ARG A 182 9.26 -13.48 4.91
N GLN A 183 10.50 -13.50 5.38
CA GLN A 183 10.88 -14.23 6.60
C GLN A 183 10.65 -13.42 7.88
N TYR A 184 10.54 -12.09 7.78
CA TYR A 184 10.31 -11.22 8.93
C TYR A 184 8.82 -10.98 9.16
N PHE A 185 8.04 -10.94 8.07
CA PHE A 185 6.66 -10.44 8.09
C PHE A 185 5.59 -11.54 8.03
N ALA A 186 6.03 -12.77 7.80
CA ALA A 186 5.19 -13.95 7.63
C ALA A 186 5.76 -15.15 8.41
N ASP A 187 6.49 -14.89 9.50
CA ASP A 187 6.99 -15.91 10.42
C ASP A 187 6.26 -15.80 11.77
N PRO A 188 5.22 -16.63 12.00
CA PRO A 188 4.50 -16.66 13.28
C PRO A 188 5.37 -17.02 14.48
N SER A 189 6.56 -17.60 14.27
CA SER A 189 7.49 -17.94 15.36
C SER A 189 8.29 -16.74 15.87
N GLN A 190 8.32 -15.64 15.11
CA GLN A 190 9.05 -14.41 15.46
C GLN A 190 8.15 -13.17 15.34
N PRO A 191 7.06 -13.10 16.12
CA PRO A 191 6.07 -12.05 15.95
C PRO A 191 6.66 -10.65 16.18
N THR A 192 7.66 -10.51 17.05
CA THR A 192 8.35 -9.24 17.38
C THR A 192 9.49 -8.87 16.43
N ALA A 193 9.70 -9.62 15.33
CA ALA A 193 10.77 -9.36 14.37
C ALA A 193 10.73 -7.94 13.77
N THR A 194 9.53 -7.36 13.67
CA THR A 194 9.29 -6.02 13.14
C THR A 194 9.20 -4.94 14.22
N ASN A 195 9.31 -5.32 15.50
CA ASN A 195 9.33 -4.37 16.61
C ASN A 195 10.74 -3.81 16.77
N ARG A 196 11.09 -2.87 15.88
CA ARG A 196 12.41 -2.29 15.72
C ARG A 196 12.33 -0.82 15.35
N ILE A 197 13.33 -0.04 15.72
CA ILE A 197 13.40 1.40 15.45
C ILE A 197 13.20 1.75 13.96
N TRP A 198 13.70 0.92 13.03
CA TRP A 198 13.53 1.12 11.59
C TRP A 198 12.08 0.94 11.11
N ASN A 199 11.17 0.47 11.96
CA ASN A 199 9.76 0.31 11.66
C ASN A 199 8.88 1.28 12.47
N MET A 200 9.44 2.36 13.02
CA MET A 200 8.73 3.27 13.93
C MET A 200 8.96 4.74 13.60
N ILE A 201 7.96 5.58 13.86
CA ILE A 201 8.02 7.05 13.77
C ILE A 201 7.22 7.68 14.90
N CYS A 202 7.69 8.79 15.46
CA CYS A 202 6.97 9.54 16.47
C CYS A 202 5.97 10.51 15.83
N LEU A 203 4.66 10.33 16.08
CA LEU A 203 3.61 11.24 15.61
C LEU A 203 2.76 11.70 16.80
N ASN A 204 2.16 12.89 16.72
CA ASN A 204 1.13 13.23 17.71
C ASN A 204 -0.12 12.36 17.48
N PRO A 205 -0.99 12.17 18.50
CA PRO A 205 -2.14 11.26 18.40
C PRO A 205 -3.06 11.53 17.20
N GLN A 206 -3.30 12.80 16.89
CA GLN A 206 -4.16 13.19 15.78
C GLN A 206 -3.55 12.83 14.42
N LEU A 207 -2.25 13.10 14.26
CA LEU A 207 -1.50 12.75 13.06
C LEU A 207 -1.37 11.24 12.90
N HIS A 208 -1.18 10.49 13.98
CA HIS A 208 -1.20 9.03 13.93
C HIS A 208 -2.54 8.52 13.41
N SER A 209 -3.66 9.05 13.92
CA SER A 209 -5.01 8.70 13.43
C SER A 209 -5.19 9.00 11.94
N TRP A 210 -4.79 10.19 11.49
CA TRP A 210 -4.89 10.58 10.07
C TRP A 210 -3.98 9.78 9.16
N TRP A 211 -2.80 9.39 9.65
CA TRP A 211 -1.86 8.54 8.92
C TRP A 211 -2.39 7.12 8.75
N CYS A 212 -2.97 6.53 9.81
CA CYS A 212 -3.65 5.23 9.73
C CYS A 212 -4.84 5.26 8.75
N LYS A 213 -5.53 6.38 8.62
CA LYS A 213 -6.61 6.59 7.64
C LYS A 213 -6.10 6.91 6.24
N GLY A 214 -4.81 7.17 6.07
CA GLY A 214 -4.19 7.46 4.77
C GLY A 214 -4.41 8.87 4.24
N TYR A 215 -4.81 9.83 5.08
CA TYR A 215 -5.00 11.24 4.64
C TYR A 215 -3.68 11.90 4.21
N PHE A 216 -2.56 11.41 4.72
CA PHE A 216 -1.23 11.76 4.23
C PHE A 216 -0.34 10.52 4.22
N ALA A 217 0.77 10.59 3.49
CA ALA A 217 1.81 9.58 3.51
C ALA A 217 3.20 10.21 3.46
N PHE A 218 4.21 9.37 3.67
CA PHE A 218 5.60 9.72 3.61
C PHE A 218 6.24 9.12 2.37
N LYS A 219 6.94 9.95 1.58
CA LYS A 219 7.72 9.49 0.44
C LYS A 219 9.20 9.54 0.79
N CYS A 220 9.91 8.41 0.68
CA CYS A 220 11.37 8.43 0.83
C CYS A 220 12.02 9.11 -0.38
N MET A 221 12.85 10.11 -0.12
CA MET A 221 13.54 10.90 -1.14
C MET A 221 15.00 10.48 -1.32
N GLY A 222 15.56 9.77 -0.32
CA GLY A 222 16.89 9.19 -0.40
C GLY A 222 17.53 9.01 0.96
N ILE A 223 18.72 8.41 0.95
CA ILE A 223 19.59 8.23 2.10
C ILE A 223 20.88 8.96 1.78
N GLN A 224 21.35 9.81 2.68
CA GLN A 224 22.56 10.60 2.49
C GLN A 224 23.55 10.36 3.63
N PRO A 225 24.86 10.23 3.33
CA PRO A 225 25.88 10.21 4.36
C PRO A 225 25.79 11.48 5.20
N MET A 226 25.95 11.36 6.51
CA MET A 226 26.06 12.53 7.37
C MET A 226 27.52 13.01 7.40
N PRO A 227 27.83 14.24 6.96
CA PRO A 227 29.19 14.76 6.98
C PRO A 227 29.73 14.80 8.41
N GLY A 228 30.89 14.17 8.63
CA GLY A 228 31.56 14.18 9.93
C GLY A 228 30.98 13.20 10.97
N SER A 229 30.07 12.30 10.59
CA SER A 229 29.64 11.24 11.51
C SER A 229 30.79 10.27 11.76
N LEU A 230 31.06 10.02 13.04
CA LEU A 230 32.08 9.06 13.52
C LEU A 230 31.54 7.61 13.55
N ASN A 231 30.22 7.43 13.42
CA ASN A 231 29.52 6.15 13.63
C ASN A 231 28.81 5.66 12.35
N ASP A 232 29.23 6.11 11.16
CA ASP A 232 28.61 5.80 9.88
C ASP A 232 27.10 6.09 9.84
N GLU A 233 26.67 7.13 10.56
CA GLU A 233 25.26 7.54 10.55
C GLU A 233 24.90 8.18 9.22
N VAL A 234 23.68 7.89 8.80
CA VAL A 234 23.10 8.43 7.58
C VAL A 234 21.78 9.12 7.90
N THR A 235 21.42 10.07 7.04
CA THR A 235 20.14 10.75 7.10
C THR A 235 19.21 10.18 6.05
N VAL A 236 18.09 9.61 6.49
CA VAL A 236 16.95 9.31 5.62
C VAL A 236 16.13 10.58 5.43
N ILE A 237 15.99 11.02 4.18
CA ILE A 237 15.20 12.20 3.83
C ILE A 237 13.83 11.72 3.39
N VAL A 238 12.81 12.17 4.10
CA VAL A 238 11.41 11.78 3.87
C VAL A 238 10.61 13.04 3.56
N GLN A 239 9.70 12.96 2.61
CA GLN A 239 8.83 14.06 2.23
C GLN A 239 7.39 13.75 2.64
N PHE A 240 6.77 14.66 3.38
CA PHE A 240 5.37 14.64 3.72
C PHE A 240 4.50 14.99 2.50
N ARG A 241 3.42 14.25 2.28
CA ARG A 241 2.48 14.45 1.18
C ARG A 241 1.05 14.21 1.63
N TRP A 242 0.18 15.21 1.47
CA TRP A 242 -1.25 15.00 1.56
C TRP A 242 -1.74 14.10 0.42
N MET A 243 -2.73 13.27 0.70
CA MET A 243 -3.31 12.32 -0.25
C MET A 243 -4.67 12.81 -0.75
N PRO A 244 -4.96 12.67 -2.06
CA PRO A 244 -6.23 13.11 -2.60
C PRO A 244 -7.39 12.27 -2.03
N GLY A 245 -8.40 12.95 -1.48
CA GLY A 245 -9.65 12.35 -1.03
C GLY A 245 -10.60 12.14 -2.21
N ILE A 246 -10.30 11.14 -3.04
CA ILE A 246 -11.10 10.83 -4.24
C ILE A 246 -12.32 10.02 -3.80
N SER A 247 -13.53 10.44 -4.17
CA SER A 247 -14.75 9.68 -3.83
C SER A 247 -15.29 8.98 -5.07
N ARG A 248 -15.17 7.64 -5.10
CA ARG A 248 -15.59 6.80 -6.24
C ARG A 248 -16.16 5.48 -5.75
N LYS A 249 -17.05 4.90 -6.54
CA LYS A 249 -17.50 3.51 -6.33
C LYS A 249 -16.42 2.58 -6.85
N LEU A 250 -15.76 1.86 -5.94
CA LEU A 250 -14.55 1.08 -6.21
C LEU A 250 -14.71 0.07 -7.36
N ASP A 251 -15.89 -0.52 -7.47
CA ASP A 251 -16.22 -1.58 -8.43
C ASP A 251 -16.87 -1.08 -9.72
N ASP A 252 -17.15 0.23 -9.84
CA ASP A 252 -17.76 0.76 -11.06
C ASP A 252 -16.77 0.60 -12.24
N PRO A 253 -17.27 0.11 -13.39
CA PRO A 253 -16.43 -0.08 -14.57
C PRO A 253 -15.98 1.27 -15.12
N ILE A 254 -14.69 1.40 -15.43
CA ILE A 254 -14.11 2.63 -15.93
C ILE A 254 -13.95 2.64 -17.45
N ARG A 255 -13.95 3.83 -18.03
CA ARG A 255 -13.58 4.11 -19.41
C ARG A 255 -12.16 4.66 -19.44
N LEU A 256 -11.28 4.01 -20.20
CA LEU A 256 -9.89 4.46 -20.40
C LEU A 256 -9.74 5.47 -21.55
N TYR A 257 -10.65 5.42 -22.53
CA TYR A 257 -10.61 6.22 -23.75
C TYR A 257 -12.00 6.73 -24.13
N GLY A 258 -12.03 7.68 -25.06
CA GLY A 258 -13.23 8.40 -25.46
C GLY A 258 -13.47 9.63 -24.58
N ALA A 259 -14.25 10.58 -25.07
CA ALA A 259 -14.66 11.75 -24.28
C ALA A 259 -16.13 11.61 -23.87
N PRO A 260 -16.47 11.67 -22.58
CA PRO A 260 -15.58 11.71 -21.41
C PRO A 260 -14.99 10.32 -21.06
N ASN A 261 -13.82 10.30 -20.39
CA ASN A 261 -13.24 9.09 -19.79
C ASN A 261 -12.75 9.30 -18.34
N ASP A 262 -12.76 8.22 -17.57
CA ASP A 262 -12.48 8.21 -16.14
C ASP A 262 -10.99 8.35 -15.84
N PHE A 263 -10.12 7.94 -16.76
CA PHE A 263 -8.68 8.07 -16.61
C PHE A 263 -8.25 9.54 -16.59
N ASP A 264 -8.65 10.32 -17.58
CA ASP A 264 -8.38 11.76 -17.65
C ASP A 264 -9.02 12.52 -16.48
N THR A 265 -10.24 12.12 -16.10
CA THR A 265 -10.94 12.70 -14.95
C THR A 265 -10.16 12.48 -13.66
N LEU A 266 -9.64 11.27 -13.43
CA LEU A 266 -8.84 10.96 -12.25
C LEU A 266 -7.54 11.78 -12.21
N ILE A 267 -6.81 11.86 -13.32
CA ILE A 267 -5.56 12.61 -13.38
C ILE A 267 -5.82 14.11 -13.12
N LYS A 268 -6.89 14.64 -13.70
CA LYS A 268 -7.32 16.02 -13.47
C LYS A 268 -7.63 16.28 -11.99
N GLU A 269 -8.43 15.43 -11.34
CA GLU A 269 -8.78 15.55 -9.92
C GLU A 269 -7.55 15.51 -9.01
N VAL A 270 -6.60 14.62 -9.29
CA VAL A 270 -5.34 14.53 -8.53
C VAL A 270 -4.51 15.81 -8.67
N ASN A 271 -4.41 16.35 -9.89
CA ASN A 271 -3.68 17.59 -10.14
C ASN A 271 -4.36 18.78 -9.45
N GLU A 272 -5.68 18.92 -9.62
CA GLU A 272 -6.48 19.97 -8.96
C GLU A 272 -6.35 19.91 -7.43
N PHE A 273 -6.35 18.71 -6.84
CA PHE A 273 -6.13 18.53 -5.41
C PHE A 273 -4.75 19.06 -4.98
N HIS A 274 -3.69 18.73 -5.72
CA HIS A 274 -2.34 19.20 -5.40
C HIS A 274 -2.22 20.72 -5.58
N ASP A 275 -2.81 21.28 -6.64
CA ASP A 275 -2.85 22.73 -6.87
C ASP A 275 -3.59 23.46 -5.74
N LEU A 276 -4.71 22.90 -5.25
CA LEU A 276 -5.48 23.46 -4.13
C LEU A 276 -4.72 23.44 -2.81
N ILE A 277 -4.04 22.33 -2.49
CA ILE A 277 -3.24 22.21 -1.27
C ILE A 277 -2.03 23.13 -1.32
N ASP A 278 -1.37 23.25 -2.47
CA ASP A 278 -0.20 24.12 -2.63
C ASP A 278 -0.59 25.61 -2.66
N SER A 279 -1.79 25.94 -3.14
CA SER A 279 -2.35 27.31 -3.13
C SER A 279 -2.97 27.75 -1.79
N LYS A 280 -2.92 26.91 -0.74
CA LYS A 280 -3.37 27.20 0.64
C LYS A 280 -4.87 27.54 0.79
N SER A 281 -5.77 26.96 -0.01
CA SER A 281 -7.21 27.29 -0.01
C SER A 281 -8.11 26.26 0.71
N GLU A 282 -9.02 26.79 1.53
CA GLU A 282 -10.28 26.29 2.15
C GLU A 282 -10.44 24.83 2.64
N HIS A 283 -9.91 23.79 1.97
CA HIS A 283 -10.00 22.40 2.47
C HIS A 283 -9.15 22.11 3.71
N LEU A 284 -8.29 23.06 4.08
CA LEU A 284 -7.54 23.04 5.33
C LEU A 284 -8.27 23.78 6.48
N GLU A 285 -9.45 24.37 6.29
CA GLU A 285 -10.17 25.10 7.36
C GLU A 285 -10.48 24.18 8.55
N ASP A 286 -11.01 22.97 8.30
CA ASP A 286 -11.24 21.96 9.35
C ASP A 286 -9.92 21.46 9.99
N LEU A 287 -8.85 21.40 9.20
CA LEU A 287 -7.50 21.00 9.64
C LEU A 287 -6.82 22.10 10.48
N ARG A 288 -7.07 23.38 10.17
CA ARG A 288 -6.58 24.57 10.88
C ARG A 288 -7.42 24.90 12.11
N ALA A 289 -8.68 24.48 12.16
CA ALA A 289 -9.54 24.61 13.35
C ALA A 289 -8.92 23.95 14.60
N THR A 290 -8.00 23.00 14.41
CA THR A 290 -7.23 22.37 15.50
C THR A 290 -6.15 23.27 16.12
N GLY A 291 -5.86 24.43 15.52
CA GLY A 291 -4.77 25.32 15.96
C GLY A 291 -3.36 24.78 15.68
N MET A 292 -3.23 23.57 15.11
CA MET A 292 -1.94 23.02 14.70
C MET A 292 -1.49 23.60 13.36
N GLN A 293 -0.27 24.11 13.31
CA GLN A 293 0.38 24.48 12.07
C GLN A 293 0.87 23.21 11.36
N LEU A 294 0.03 22.68 10.46
CA LEU A 294 0.36 21.50 9.67
C LEU A 294 1.27 21.86 8.49
N PRO A 295 2.19 20.97 8.10
CA PRO A 295 3.03 21.20 6.93
C PRO A 295 2.21 21.18 5.64
N THR A 296 2.66 21.95 4.66
CA THR A 296 2.23 21.78 3.27
C THR A 296 2.81 20.48 2.70
N SER A 297 2.18 19.95 1.66
CA SER A 297 2.81 18.91 0.84
C SER A 297 4.20 19.36 0.40
N GLY A 298 5.15 18.43 0.39
CA GLY A 298 6.53 18.72 0.03
C GLY A 298 7.46 19.01 1.22
N TYR A 299 6.92 19.18 2.44
CA TYR A 299 7.73 19.36 3.65
C TYR A 299 8.67 18.18 3.90
N TYR A 300 9.93 18.45 4.22
CA TYR A 300 10.95 17.44 4.43
C TYR A 300 11.17 17.14 5.92
N LEU A 301 11.28 15.85 6.22
CA LEU A 301 11.64 15.25 7.49
C LEU A 301 12.98 14.54 7.33
N PHE A 302 13.76 14.54 8.41
CA PHE A 302 15.10 13.99 8.43
C PHE A 302 15.20 13.03 9.60
N PHE A 303 15.53 11.78 9.32
CA PHE A 303 15.71 10.73 10.32
C PHE A 303 17.15 10.25 10.30
N ILE A 304 17.82 10.32 11.45
CA ILE A 304 19.21 9.92 11.60
C ILE A 304 19.22 8.50 12.16
N MET A 305 19.96 7.60 11.52
CA MET A 305 20.14 6.22 11.99
C MET A 305 21.37 5.59 11.32
N ASN A 306 21.77 4.40 11.78
CA ASN A 306 22.81 3.62 11.12
C ASN A 306 22.35 3.17 9.71
N MET A 307 23.31 2.80 8.86
CA MET A 307 23.02 2.39 7.48
C MET A 307 22.03 1.22 7.38
N ASP A 308 22.19 0.18 8.20
CA ASP A 308 21.35 -1.01 8.12
C ASP A 308 19.88 -0.75 8.47
N ASP A 309 19.64 0.09 9.47
CA ASP A 309 18.30 0.53 9.86
C ASP A 309 17.73 1.50 8.82
N SER A 310 18.57 2.37 8.23
CA SER A 310 18.15 3.33 7.20
C SER A 310 17.56 2.68 5.96
N LEU A 311 18.16 1.57 5.52
CA LEU A 311 17.69 0.80 4.37
C LEU A 311 16.33 0.16 4.66
N LYS A 312 16.16 -0.41 5.85
CA LYS A 312 14.90 -1.03 6.26
C LYS A 312 13.80 0.00 6.50
N PHE A 313 14.15 1.12 7.12
CA PHE A 313 13.23 2.24 7.34
C PHE A 313 12.73 2.82 6.01
N LYS A 314 13.65 3.02 5.06
CA LYS A 314 13.27 3.39 3.69
C LYS A 314 12.29 2.40 3.08
N ASP A 315 12.57 1.10 3.18
CA ASP A 315 11.70 0.06 2.62
C ASP A 315 10.30 0.05 3.27
N MET A 316 10.20 0.31 4.58
CA MET A 316 8.91 0.42 5.27
C MET A 316 8.13 1.66 4.85
N ILE A 317 8.81 2.80 4.71
CA ILE A 317 8.21 4.02 4.17
C ILE A 317 7.72 3.80 2.74
N ASP A 318 8.50 3.12 1.90
CA ASP A 318 8.11 2.80 0.51
C ASP A 318 6.89 1.85 0.44
N LEU A 319 6.83 0.86 1.34
CA LEU A 319 5.67 -0.04 1.47
C LEU A 319 4.41 0.74 1.83
N GLN A 320 4.48 1.54 2.89
CA GLN A 320 3.33 2.32 3.33
C GLN A 320 2.91 3.35 2.28
N TRP A 321 3.87 4.06 1.69
CA TRP A 321 3.63 4.98 0.58
C TRP A 321 2.83 4.31 -0.54
N ALA A 322 3.24 3.11 -0.95
CA ALA A 322 2.58 2.38 -2.01
C ALA A 322 1.14 1.98 -1.64
N CYS A 323 0.92 1.49 -0.40
CA CYS A 323 -0.41 1.13 0.07
C CYS A 323 -1.34 2.34 0.17
N ILE A 324 -0.92 3.41 0.86
CA ILE A 324 -1.75 4.62 1.05
C ILE A 324 -2.06 5.26 -0.30
N LYS A 325 -1.05 5.42 -1.18
CA LYS A 325 -1.24 6.01 -2.52
C LYS A 325 -2.25 5.20 -3.34
N LEU A 326 -2.15 3.87 -3.30
CA LEU A 326 -3.07 3.01 -4.05
C LEU A 326 -4.51 3.15 -3.54
N ILE A 327 -4.69 3.16 -2.22
CA ILE A 327 -6.02 3.34 -1.61
C ILE A 327 -6.59 4.72 -1.92
N ALA A 328 -5.81 5.78 -1.77
CA ALA A 328 -6.20 7.15 -2.12
C ALA A 328 -6.66 7.27 -3.57
N LEU A 329 -5.87 6.77 -4.52
CA LEU A 329 -6.19 6.85 -5.95
C LEU A 329 -7.38 5.97 -6.36
N SER A 330 -7.64 4.89 -5.62
CA SER A 330 -8.83 4.05 -5.86
C SER A 330 -10.12 4.70 -5.35
N GLY A 331 -10.01 5.73 -4.50
CA GLY A 331 -11.11 6.35 -3.78
C GLY A 331 -11.51 5.61 -2.51
N GLY A 332 -10.56 4.94 -1.87
CA GLY A 332 -10.79 4.07 -0.72
C GLY A 332 -10.77 4.77 0.64
N LEU A 333 -10.12 5.93 0.81
CA LEU A 333 -9.78 6.51 2.14
C LEU A 333 -10.95 6.64 3.11
N ASP A 334 -12.13 7.03 2.60
CA ASP A 334 -13.36 7.15 3.40
C ASP A 334 -14.44 6.14 2.98
N SER A 335 -14.05 5.11 2.22
CA SER A 335 -14.98 4.07 1.78
C SER A 335 -15.33 3.13 2.94
N PRO A 336 -16.61 2.77 3.13
CA PRO A 336 -16.99 1.71 4.07
C PRO A 336 -16.23 0.41 3.84
N ALA A 337 -15.76 0.13 2.62
CA ALA A 337 -14.95 -1.05 2.31
C ALA A 337 -13.68 -1.14 3.18
N LEU A 338 -13.07 -0.02 3.60
CA LEU A 338 -11.93 -0.04 4.53
C LEU A 338 -12.32 -0.35 5.98
N TYR A 339 -13.60 -0.35 6.32
CA TYR A 339 -14.11 -0.56 7.68
C TYR A 339 -14.93 -1.84 7.83
N LEU A 340 -15.34 -2.47 6.72
CA LEU A 340 -16.01 -3.77 6.72
C LEU A 340 -14.97 -4.88 6.89
N ASP A 341 -15.13 -5.71 7.93
CA ASP A 341 -14.40 -6.95 8.12
C ASP A 341 -14.83 -7.93 7.03
N ASP A 342 -13.89 -8.33 6.16
CA ASP A 342 -14.12 -9.47 5.28
C ASP A 342 -13.93 -10.76 6.11
N GLU A 343 -14.91 -11.12 6.93
CA GLU A 343 -15.09 -12.53 7.34
C GLU A 343 -15.44 -13.42 6.12
N GLN A 344 -15.60 -12.84 4.92
CA GLN A 344 -15.98 -13.52 3.69
C GLN A 344 -14.82 -13.83 2.72
N ASP A 345 -13.60 -13.34 2.97
CA ASP A 345 -12.43 -13.78 2.18
C ASP A 345 -11.99 -15.23 2.54
N GLU A 346 -12.63 -15.84 3.55
CA GLU A 346 -12.48 -17.25 3.93
C GLU A 346 -13.12 -18.23 2.92
N TYR A 347 -13.93 -17.76 1.96
CA TYR A 347 -14.73 -18.63 1.08
C TYR A 347 -14.41 -18.58 -0.42
N LEU A 348 -13.40 -17.82 -0.86
CA LEU A 348 -13.13 -17.62 -2.30
C LEU A 348 -12.11 -18.58 -2.93
N THR A 349 -11.64 -19.59 -2.21
CA THR A 349 -10.77 -20.65 -2.79
C THR A 349 -11.47 -21.98 -3.06
N ASP A 350 -12.70 -22.20 -2.60
CA ASP A 350 -13.33 -23.54 -2.62
C ASP A 350 -14.61 -23.67 -3.47
N GLN A 351 -14.93 -22.72 -4.34
CA GLN A 351 -16.02 -22.90 -5.31
C GLN A 351 -15.51 -23.25 -6.72
N LEU A 352 -14.84 -24.39 -6.82
CA LEU A 352 -15.00 -25.26 -7.99
C LEU A 352 -16.07 -26.29 -7.61
N PRO A 353 -17.08 -26.56 -8.46
CA PRO A 353 -18.11 -27.53 -8.12
C PRO A 353 -17.47 -28.92 -7.98
N ILE A 354 -17.33 -29.37 -6.74
CA ILE A 354 -17.06 -30.78 -6.43
C ILE A 354 -18.31 -31.53 -6.86
N LEU A 355 -18.24 -32.21 -8.00
CA LEU A 355 -19.25 -33.21 -8.36
C LEU A 355 -19.36 -34.22 -7.20
N PRO A 356 -20.57 -34.57 -6.75
CA PRO A 356 -20.75 -35.55 -5.68
C PRO A 356 -20.01 -36.84 -6.00
N VAL A 357 -19.26 -37.35 -5.03
CA VAL A 357 -18.39 -38.53 -5.11
C VAL A 357 -19.19 -39.85 -5.33
N GLU A 358 -20.50 -39.79 -5.53
CA GLU A 358 -21.35 -40.97 -5.72
C GLU A 358 -21.57 -41.40 -7.19
N GLU A 359 -21.03 -40.68 -8.19
CA GLU A 359 -21.16 -41.09 -9.61
C GLU A 359 -19.86 -41.63 -10.26
N VAL A 360 -18.76 -41.76 -9.51
CA VAL A 360 -17.50 -42.32 -10.05
C VAL A 360 -17.40 -43.84 -9.88
N GLU A 361 -18.17 -44.45 -8.96
CA GLU A 361 -18.11 -45.90 -8.72
C GLU A 361 -19.01 -46.74 -9.66
N SER A 362 -19.86 -46.12 -10.49
CA SER A 362 -20.70 -46.85 -11.45
C SER A 362 -20.09 -47.05 -12.84
N ILE A 363 -18.91 -46.48 -13.13
CA ILE A 363 -18.28 -46.56 -14.48
C ILE A 363 -17.18 -47.63 -14.57
N GLN A 364 -16.71 -48.20 -13.45
CA GLN A 364 -15.70 -49.27 -13.44
C GLN A 364 -16.26 -50.70 -13.26
N ALA A 365 -17.58 -50.89 -13.31
CA ALA A 365 -18.22 -52.21 -13.21
C ALA A 365 -18.83 -52.75 -14.52
N GLN A 366 -18.53 -52.15 -15.69
CA GLN A 366 -18.99 -52.65 -17.00
C GLN A 366 -17.91 -52.59 -18.11
N GLN A 367 -16.68 -53.04 -17.82
CA GLN A 367 -15.75 -53.51 -18.85
C GLN A 367 -15.26 -54.92 -18.55
#